data_AF-A0A351FI94-F1
#
_entry.id   AF-A0A351FI94-F1
#
_cell.length_a   1.000
_cell.length_b   1.000
_cell.length_c   1.000
_cell.angle_alpha   90.00
_cell.angle_beta   90.00
_cell.angle_gamma   90.00
#
_symmetry.space_group_name_H-M   'P 1'
#
loop_
_entity.id
_entity.type
_entity.pdbx_description
1 polymer ?
#
loop_
_entity_poly.entity_id
_entity_poly.type
_entity_poly.pdbx_seq_one_letter_code
_entity_poly.pdbx_strand_id
1 'polypeptide(L)'
;MNRRRDLPVFPLSRTPVRSDVSNDVEIVHHEFDDVGEIDGPRIALVTLGCDKNTVDSERTMAALVGHGARVSSDVKDAEVIIVNTCGFIRSAKEQSIETILDACVMKGEGGVRAVVAVGCLVQRHGDELAKEIPEVDLFLGLTELPKLVTELRGLGFLPDKSTP
;
A
#
# COMPACT_ATOMS: atom_id res chain seq x y z
N MET A 1 2.41 -8.12 16.59
CA MET A 1 3.39 -9.23 16.56
C MET A 1 4.52 -8.80 15.63
N ASN A 2 5.61 -8.25 16.18
CA ASN A 2 6.69 -7.58 15.44
C ASN A 2 7.30 -8.50 14.38
N ARG A 3 7.20 -8.11 13.11
CA ARG A 3 7.87 -8.82 12.01
C ARG A 3 9.22 -8.14 11.74
N ARG A 4 10.30 -8.77 12.19
CA ARG A 4 11.67 -8.44 11.76
C ARG A 4 11.80 -8.80 10.27
N ARG A 5 12.17 -7.83 9.44
CA ARG A 5 12.77 -8.10 8.13
C ARG A 5 14.26 -7.86 8.28
N ASP A 6 15.04 -8.93 8.41
CA ASP A 6 16.48 -8.86 8.28
C ASP A 6 16.78 -8.53 6.81
N LEU A 7 17.02 -7.25 6.49
CA LEU A 7 17.60 -6.88 5.21
C LEU A 7 19.06 -7.35 5.25
N PRO A 8 19.47 -8.34 4.44
CA PRO A 8 20.85 -8.75 4.45
C PRO A 8 21.65 -7.68 3.72
N VAL A 9 22.25 -6.76 4.47
CA VAL A 9 23.37 -5.97 3.98
C VAL A 9 24.51 -6.97 3.82
N PHE A 10 24.59 -7.64 2.67
CA PHE A 10 25.73 -8.49 2.34
C PHE A 10 26.92 -7.58 2.05
N PRO A 11 27.97 -7.54 2.89
CA PRO A 11 29.20 -6.90 2.50
C PRO A 11 29.77 -7.67 1.29
N LEU A 12 29.79 -7.05 0.12
CA LEU A 12 30.30 -7.62 -1.13
C LEU A 12 31.81 -7.92 -1.08
N SER A 13 32.53 -7.49 -0.04
CA SER A 13 33.91 -7.87 0.22
C SER A 13 34.18 -8.02 1.72
N ARG A 14 34.97 -9.04 2.08
CA ARG A 14 35.49 -9.24 3.44
C ARG A 14 36.52 -8.19 3.88
N THR A 15 36.97 -7.35 2.95
CA THR A 15 37.97 -6.33 3.19
C THR A 15 37.34 -4.96 2.98
N PRO A 16 37.37 -4.04 3.97
CA PRO A 16 36.87 -2.69 3.83
C PRO A 16 37.70 -1.95 2.77
N VAL A 17 37.03 -1.19 1.90
CA VAL A 17 37.71 -0.36 0.88
C VAL A 17 38.56 0.74 1.52
N ARG A 18 38.24 1.12 2.77
CA ARG A 18 39.01 2.10 3.54
C ARG A 18 39.64 1.46 4.76
N SER A 19 40.93 1.72 4.96
CA SER A 19 41.75 1.15 6.05
C SER A 19 41.42 1.68 7.44
N ASP A 20 40.60 2.72 7.54
CA ASP A 20 40.12 3.35 8.78
C ASP A 20 38.79 2.76 9.30
N VAL A 21 38.20 1.79 8.61
CA VAL A 21 36.90 1.19 8.98
C VAL A 21 37.11 -0.21 9.55
N SER A 22 36.60 -0.43 10.77
CA SER A 22 36.66 -1.74 11.44
C SER A 22 35.88 -2.82 10.68
N ASN A 23 36.37 -4.06 10.73
CA ASN A 23 35.66 -5.24 10.23
C ASN A 23 34.56 -5.74 11.19
N ASP A 24 34.52 -5.20 12.40
CA ASP A 24 33.50 -5.50 13.39
C ASP A 24 32.23 -4.72 13.04
N VAL A 25 31.52 -5.19 12.01
CA VAL A 25 30.21 -4.66 11.64
C VAL A 25 29.17 -5.35 12.52
N GLU A 26 28.64 -4.61 13.50
CA GLU A 26 27.46 -5.06 14.23
C GLU A 26 26.24 -5.00 13.33
N ILE A 27 25.35 -5.99 13.46
CA ILE A 27 24.07 -5.99 12.77
C ILE A 27 23.27 -4.81 13.31
N VAL A 28 23.07 -3.79 12.47
CA VAL A 28 22.16 -2.70 12.79
C VAL A 28 20.73 -3.24 12.68
N HIS A 29 20.11 -3.47 13.83
CA HIS A 29 18.68 -3.78 13.90
C HIS A 29 17.89 -2.48 13.74
N HIS A 30 17.45 -2.19 12.52
CA HIS A 30 16.48 -1.14 12.28
C HIS A 30 15.07 -1.65 12.59
N GLU A 31 14.47 -1.13 13.66
CA GLU A 31 13.03 -1.14 13.81
C GLU A 31 12.48 -0.03 12.90
N PHE A 32 11.84 -0.42 11.80
CA PHE A 32 11.13 0.52 10.96
C PHE A 32 9.75 0.71 11.58
N ASP A 33 9.53 1.85 12.21
CA ASP A 33 8.17 2.32 12.52
C ASP A 33 7.38 2.52 11.23
N ASP A 34 6.05 2.62 11.36
CA ASP A 34 5.19 3.03 10.26
C ASP A 34 5.77 4.28 9.57
N VAL A 35 5.91 4.22 8.25
CA VAL A 35 6.52 5.29 7.48
C VAL A 35 5.46 6.34 7.14
N GLY A 36 5.69 7.60 7.49
CA GLY A 36 4.82 8.72 7.11
C GLY A 36 4.55 9.70 8.25
N GLU A 37 3.53 10.53 8.08
CA GLU A 37 3.15 11.53 9.07
C GLU A 37 2.59 10.85 10.33
N ILE A 38 3.04 11.24 11.52
CA ILE A 38 2.72 10.54 12.79
C ILE A 38 1.21 10.48 13.02
N ASP A 39 0.51 11.58 12.73
CA ASP A 39 -0.95 11.73 12.85
C ASP A 39 -1.68 11.54 11.51
N GLY A 40 -0.97 11.06 10.49
CA GLY A 40 -1.53 10.79 9.18
C GLY A 40 -2.47 9.58 9.17
N PRO A 41 -3.46 9.54 8.25
CA PRO A 41 -4.34 8.39 8.09
C PRO A 41 -3.53 7.13 7.77
N ARG A 42 -3.81 6.04 8.49
CA ARG A 42 -3.13 4.75 8.30
C ARG A 42 -3.66 4.04 7.05
N ILE A 43 -2.79 3.81 6.07
CA ILE A 43 -3.14 3.18 4.80
C ILE A 43 -2.44 1.83 4.69
N ALA A 44 -3.22 0.76 4.48
CA ALA A 44 -2.70 -0.53 4.04
C ALA A 44 -2.92 -0.71 2.54
N LEU A 45 -1.93 -1.31 1.88
CA LEU A 45 -1.99 -1.63 0.45
C LEU A 45 -1.72 -3.12 0.24
N VAL A 46 -2.72 -3.84 -0.28
CA VAL A 46 -2.59 -5.25 -0.64
C VAL A 46 -2.29 -5.34 -2.13
N THR A 47 -1.14 -5.91 -2.48
CA THR A 47 -0.69 -6.05 -3.87
C THR A 47 -0.91 -7.47 -4.36
N LEU A 48 -1.66 -7.63 -5.44
CA LEU A 48 -1.96 -8.92 -6.06
C LEU A 48 -1.62 -8.88 -7.55
N GLY A 49 -0.96 -9.93 -8.04
CA GLY A 49 -0.65 -10.06 -9.46
C GLY A 49 0.84 -10.26 -9.74
N CYS A 50 1.39 -9.42 -10.60
CA CYS A 50 2.76 -9.53 -11.10
C CYS A 50 3.66 -8.40 -10.59
N ASP A 51 4.95 -8.43 -10.94
CA ASP A 51 5.94 -7.44 -10.51
C ASP A 51 5.56 -6.00 -10.88
N LYS A 52 4.77 -5.81 -11.93
CA LYS A 52 4.25 -4.48 -12.27
C LYS A 52 3.31 -3.96 -11.17
N ASN A 53 2.46 -4.81 -10.60
CA ASN A 53 1.62 -4.42 -9.48
C ASN A 53 2.47 -4.00 -8.27
N THR A 54 3.61 -4.67 -8.02
CA THR A 54 4.55 -4.29 -6.95
C THR A 54 5.12 -2.89 -7.18
N VAL A 55 5.65 -2.63 -8.38
CA VAL A 55 6.22 -1.31 -8.74
C VAL A 55 5.15 -0.20 -8.68
N ASP A 56 3.94 -0.48 -9.17
CA ASP A 56 2.83 0.48 -9.12
C ASP A 56 2.42 0.74 -7.65
N SER A 57 2.40 -0.29 -6.82
CA SER A 57 2.10 -0.18 -5.38
C SER A 57 3.14 0.64 -4.61
N GLU A 58 4.44 0.44 -4.87
CA GLU A 58 5.51 1.23 -4.25
C GLU A 58 5.38 2.71 -4.61
N ARG A 59 5.12 3.02 -5.89
CA ARG A 59 4.90 4.39 -6.36
C ARG A 59 3.67 5.03 -5.72
N THR A 60 2.56 4.30 -5.66
CA THR A 60 1.33 4.75 -5.00
C THR A 60 1.58 5.02 -3.52
N MET A 61 2.24 4.12 -2.80
CA MET A 61 2.50 4.29 -1.38
C MET A 61 3.43 5.48 -1.10
N ALA A 62 4.50 5.63 -1.89
CA ALA A 62 5.40 6.78 -1.78
C ALA A 62 4.66 8.11 -2.02
N ALA A 63 3.74 8.15 -3.00
CA ALA A 63 2.93 9.33 -3.25
C ALA A 63 2.00 9.65 -2.07
N LEU A 64 1.33 8.64 -1.48
CA LEU A 64 0.44 8.83 -0.34
C LEU A 64 1.20 9.34 0.89
N VAL A 65 2.34 8.72 1.21
CA VAL A 65 3.23 9.16 2.29
C VAL A 65 3.70 10.60 2.08
N GLY A 66 4.11 10.95 0.86
CA GLY A 66 4.48 12.33 0.51
C GLY A 66 3.33 13.35 0.61
N HIS A 67 2.09 12.89 0.82
CA HIS A 67 0.90 13.71 1.00
C HIS A 67 0.23 13.50 2.37
N GLY A 68 1.02 13.10 3.37
CA GLY A 68 0.59 13.06 4.78
C GLY A 68 -0.08 11.77 5.21
N ALA A 69 -0.05 10.70 4.41
CA ALA A 69 -0.47 9.38 4.86
C ALA A 69 0.61 8.70 5.71
N ARG A 70 0.17 7.73 6.49
CA ARG A 70 1.03 6.81 7.25
C ARG A 70 0.85 5.40 6.74
N VAL A 71 1.94 4.68 6.48
CA VAL A 71 1.87 3.28 6.03
C VAL A 71 1.49 2.40 7.21
N SER A 72 0.44 1.60 7.06
CA SER A 72 0.11 0.52 8.00
C SER A 72 0.74 -0.79 7.52
N SER A 73 1.42 -1.49 8.42
CA SER A 73 1.99 -2.82 8.14
C SER A 73 0.99 -3.98 8.29
N ASP A 74 -0.18 -3.72 8.90
CA ASP A 74 -1.30 -4.65 9.03
C ASP A 74 -2.58 -3.98 8.51
N VAL A 75 -3.38 -4.74 7.75
CA VAL A 75 -4.70 -4.29 7.26
C VAL A 75 -5.68 -4.03 8.40
N LYS A 76 -5.51 -4.68 9.56
CA LYS A 76 -6.37 -4.51 10.74
C LYS A 76 -6.19 -3.15 11.42
N ASP A 77 -5.02 -2.57 11.30
CA ASP A 77 -4.70 -1.28 11.90
C ASP A 77 -4.94 -0.11 10.92
N ALA A 78 -5.35 -0.40 9.69
CA ALA A 78 -5.54 0.60 8.65
C ALA A 78 -6.92 1.27 8.71
N GLU A 79 -6.93 2.58 8.45
CA GLU A 79 -8.16 3.36 8.25
C GLU A 79 -8.61 3.35 6.79
N VAL A 80 -7.68 3.12 5.86
CA VAL A 80 -7.95 3.00 4.43
C VAL A 80 -7.25 1.74 3.92
N ILE A 81 -7.99 0.86 3.26
CA ILE A 81 -7.43 -0.33 2.61
C ILE A 81 -7.48 -0.11 1.10
N ILE A 82 -6.33 -0.22 0.46
CA ILE A 82 -6.20 -0.18 -1.00
C ILE A 82 -5.85 -1.58 -1.49
N VAL A 83 -6.59 -2.10 -2.47
CA VAL A 83 -6.32 -3.39 -3.11
C VAL A 83 -5.85 -3.15 -4.54
N ASN A 84 -4.56 -3.41 -4.83
CA ASN A 84 -4.02 -3.33 -6.19
C ASN A 84 -4.19 -4.69 -6.89
N THR A 85 -5.15 -4.72 -7.80
CA THR A 85 -5.69 -5.93 -8.42
C THR A 85 -4.99 -6.32 -9.73
N CYS A 86 -5.05 -7.62 -10.05
CA CYS A 86 -4.57 -8.15 -11.32
C CYS A 86 -5.72 -8.53 -12.25
N GLY A 87 -5.66 -8.08 -13.51
CA GLY A 87 -6.65 -8.38 -14.55
C GLY A 87 -6.21 -9.47 -15.53
N PHE A 88 -5.06 -10.12 -15.29
CA PHE A 88 -4.43 -11.04 -16.25
C PHE A 88 -4.26 -12.45 -15.69
N ILE A 89 -3.68 -12.59 -14.51
CA ILE A 89 -3.42 -13.88 -13.87
C ILE A 89 -4.72 -14.39 -13.23
N ARG A 90 -5.23 -15.54 -13.67
CA ARG A 90 -6.54 -16.06 -13.23
C ARG A 90 -6.67 -16.16 -11.71
N SER A 91 -5.73 -16.83 -11.04
CA SER A 91 -5.75 -16.97 -9.58
C SER A 91 -5.72 -15.62 -8.86
N ALA A 92 -4.97 -14.65 -9.39
CA ALA A 92 -4.91 -13.32 -8.81
C ALA A 92 -6.21 -12.53 -9.02
N LYS A 93 -7.03 -12.83 -10.03
CA LYS A 93 -8.37 -12.22 -10.19
C LYS A 93 -9.31 -12.66 -9.07
N GLU A 94 -9.38 -13.97 -8.84
CA GLU A 94 -10.21 -14.58 -7.80
C GLU A 94 -9.79 -14.02 -6.43
N GLN A 95 -8.48 -14.04 -6.11
CA GLN A 95 -7.95 -13.44 -4.90
C GLN A 95 -8.18 -11.93 -4.80
N SER A 96 -8.15 -11.19 -5.91
CA SER A 96 -8.44 -9.75 -5.91
C SER A 96 -9.86 -9.47 -5.43
N ILE A 97 -10.83 -10.25 -5.92
CA ILE A 97 -12.23 -10.10 -5.54
C ILE A 97 -12.43 -10.49 -4.08
N GLU A 98 -11.88 -11.64 -3.65
CA GLU A 98 -11.94 -12.08 -2.26
C GLU A 98 -11.35 -11.03 -1.31
N THR A 99 -10.17 -10.49 -1.64
CA THR A 99 -9.50 -9.47 -0.82
C THR A 99 -10.30 -8.17 -0.74
N ILE A 100 -10.97 -7.77 -1.83
CA ILE A 100 -11.87 -6.60 -1.82
C ILE A 100 -13.04 -6.85 -0.87
N LEU A 101 -13.67 -8.02 -0.95
CA LEU A 101 -14.80 -8.38 -0.10
C LEU A 101 -14.39 -8.44 1.38
N ASP A 102 -13.25 -9.05 1.69
CA ASP A 102 -12.70 -9.07 3.05
C ASP A 102 -12.46 -7.65 3.58
N ALA A 103 -11.90 -6.76 2.76
CA ALA A 103 -11.72 -5.35 3.14
C ALA A 103 -13.07 -4.64 3.37
N CYS A 104 -14.09 -4.92 2.56
CA CYS A 104 -15.45 -4.39 2.75
C CYS A 104 -16.08 -4.90 4.05
N VAL A 105 -15.85 -6.16 4.43
CA VAL A 105 -16.29 -6.70 5.73
C VAL A 105 -15.62 -5.92 6.86
N MET A 106 -14.30 -5.71 6.81
CA MET A 106 -13.57 -4.94 7.82
C MET A 106 -14.05 -3.49 7.92
N LYS A 107 -14.50 -2.89 6.81
CA LYS A 107 -15.18 -1.58 6.81
C LYS A 107 -16.54 -1.63 7.51
N GLY A 108 -17.33 -2.67 7.27
CA GLY A 108 -18.60 -2.90 7.96
C GLY A 108 -18.46 -3.10 9.48
N GLU A 109 -17.32 -3.64 9.93
CA GLU A 109 -16.98 -3.80 11.35
C GLU A 109 -16.54 -2.49 12.03
N GLY A 110 -16.31 -1.42 11.26
CA GLY A 110 -16.06 -0.06 11.76
C GLY A 110 -14.59 0.32 11.99
N GLY A 111 -13.65 -0.60 11.76
CA GLY A 111 -12.20 -0.31 11.86
C GLY A 111 -11.63 0.40 10.63
N VAL A 112 -12.18 0.10 9.45
CA VAL A 112 -11.77 0.67 8.17
C VAL A 112 -12.80 1.70 7.74
N ARG A 113 -12.36 2.88 7.32
CA ARG A 113 -13.23 3.98 6.85
C ARG A 113 -13.46 3.92 5.35
N ALA A 114 -12.48 3.41 4.60
CA ALA A 114 -12.53 3.36 3.14
C ALA A 114 -11.88 2.11 2.55
N VAL A 115 -12.49 1.57 1.50
CA VAL A 115 -11.93 0.51 0.65
C VAL A 115 -11.78 1.06 -0.75
N VAL A 116 -10.58 0.93 -1.32
CA VAL A 116 -10.25 1.38 -2.67
C VAL A 116 -9.72 0.22 -3.48
N ALA A 117 -10.34 -0.05 -4.62
CA ALA A 117 -9.84 -1.03 -5.58
C ALA A 117 -9.12 -0.31 -6.72
N VAL A 118 -7.88 -0.71 -7.00
CA VAL A 118 -7.10 -0.16 -8.11
C VAL A 118 -6.52 -1.23 -9.00
N GLY A 119 -6.02 -0.85 -10.17
CA GLY A 119 -5.15 -1.70 -10.98
C GLY A 119 -5.81 -2.34 -12.19
N CYS A 120 -5.24 -3.45 -12.66
CA CYS A 120 -5.55 -4.02 -13.97
C CYS A 120 -6.95 -4.62 -14.06
N LEU A 121 -7.48 -5.19 -12.97
CA LEU A 121 -8.83 -5.76 -12.96
C LEU A 121 -9.87 -4.64 -13.08
N VAL A 122 -9.71 -3.60 -12.26
CA VAL A 122 -10.55 -2.40 -12.26
C VAL A 122 -10.52 -1.70 -13.62
N GLN A 123 -9.35 -1.61 -14.25
CA GLN A 123 -9.23 -1.03 -15.59
C GLN A 123 -10.11 -1.72 -16.65
N ARG A 124 -10.39 -3.02 -16.48
CA ARG A 124 -11.14 -3.84 -17.44
C ARG A 124 -12.60 -4.05 -17.07
N HIS A 125 -12.88 -4.13 -15.77
CA HIS A 125 -14.17 -4.55 -15.23
C HIS A 125 -14.74 -3.56 -14.20
N GLY A 126 -14.23 -2.33 -14.15
CA GLY A 126 -14.60 -1.34 -13.12
C GLY A 126 -16.11 -1.10 -13.02
N ASP A 127 -16.80 -0.92 -14.16
CA ASP A 127 -18.26 -0.68 -14.18
C ASP A 127 -19.08 -1.87 -13.67
N GLU A 128 -18.58 -3.09 -13.87
CA GLU A 128 -19.21 -4.32 -13.39
C GLU A 128 -18.95 -4.49 -11.88
N LEU A 129 -17.69 -4.33 -11.47
CA LEU A 129 -17.29 -4.39 -10.07
C LEU A 129 -18.03 -3.36 -9.21
N ALA A 130 -18.22 -2.13 -9.72
CA ALA A 130 -18.94 -1.09 -9.00
C ALA A 130 -20.44 -1.40 -8.81
N LYS A 131 -21.04 -2.23 -9.68
CA LYS A 131 -22.43 -2.69 -9.54
C LYS A 131 -22.54 -3.85 -8.55
N GLU A 132 -21.59 -4.78 -8.61
CA GLU A 132 -21.59 -6.00 -7.80
C GLU A 132 -21.08 -5.76 -6.37
N ILE A 133 -20.19 -4.79 -6.17
CA ILE A 133 -19.57 -4.48 -4.87
C ILE A 133 -19.68 -2.96 -4.57
N PRO A 134 -20.89 -2.43 -4.33
CA PRO A 134 -21.11 -1.00 -4.09
C PRO A 134 -20.52 -0.49 -2.76
N GLU A 135 -20.04 -1.37 -1.88
CA GLU A 135 -19.41 -1.03 -0.61
C GLU A 135 -18.00 -0.42 -0.77
N VAL A 136 -17.37 -0.62 -1.93
CA VAL A 136 -16.08 -0.03 -2.29
C VAL A 136 -16.26 1.46 -2.59
N ASP A 137 -15.48 2.31 -1.94
CA ASP A 137 -15.62 3.77 -2.04
C ASP A 137 -15.07 4.32 -3.36
N LEU A 138 -14.06 3.65 -3.92
CA LEU A 138 -13.37 4.14 -5.10
C LEU A 138 -12.78 2.99 -5.93
N PHE A 139 -13.04 3.06 -7.23
CA PHE A 139 -12.45 2.21 -8.25
C PHE A 139 -11.58 3.09 -9.16
N LEU A 140 -10.29 2.79 -9.28
CA LEU A 140 -9.39 3.47 -10.23
C LEU A 140 -8.66 2.49 -11.13
N GLY A 141 -8.77 2.69 -12.44
CA GLY A 141 -7.94 2.00 -13.41
C GLY A 141 -6.45 2.39 -13.30
N LEU A 142 -5.58 1.64 -13.98
CA LEU A 142 -4.15 1.95 -14.03
C LEU A 142 -3.86 3.37 -14.54
N THR A 143 -4.63 3.83 -15.53
CA THR A 143 -4.46 5.17 -16.11
C THR A 143 -4.88 6.29 -15.16
N GLU A 144 -5.61 5.94 -14.09
CA GLU A 144 -6.21 6.88 -13.15
C GLU A 144 -5.52 6.88 -11.79
N LEU A 145 -4.58 5.94 -11.56
CA LEU A 145 -3.74 5.92 -10.35
C LEU A 145 -3.13 7.27 -9.97
N PRO A 146 -2.69 8.15 -10.91
CA PRO A 146 -2.20 9.48 -10.55
C PRO A 146 -3.23 10.37 -9.84
N LYS A 147 -4.53 10.11 -10.00
CA LYS A 147 -5.61 10.85 -9.35
C LYS A 147 -5.90 10.38 -7.93
N LEU A 148 -5.40 9.21 -7.52
CA LEU A 148 -5.74 8.57 -6.24
C LEU A 148 -5.58 9.51 -5.03
N VAL A 149 -4.49 10.28 -4.98
CA VAL A 149 -4.26 11.26 -3.89
C VAL A 149 -5.34 12.34 -3.87
N THR A 150 -5.73 12.84 -5.05
CA THR A 150 -6.76 13.87 -5.18
C THR A 150 -8.13 13.33 -4.81
N GLU A 151 -8.48 12.12 -5.27
CA GLU A 151 -9.76 11.47 -4.96
C GLU A 151 -9.87 11.17 -3.45
N LEU A 152 -8.84 10.57 -2.85
CA LEU A 152 -8.82 10.30 -1.41
C LEU A 152 -8.92 11.58 -0.57
N ARG A 153 -8.31 12.69 -1.02
CA ARG A 153 -8.48 13.99 -0.36
C ARG A 153 -9.91 14.52 -0.52
N GLY A 154 -10.49 14.44 -1.72
CA GLY A 154 -11.88 14.86 -1.97
C GLY A 154 -12.90 14.09 -1.14
N LEU A 155 -12.59 12.83 -0.80
CA LEU A 155 -13.39 11.99 0.10
C LEU A 155 -13.09 12.21 1.59
N GLY A 156 -12.12 13.07 1.95
CA GLY A 156 -11.74 13.36 3.34
C GLY A 156 -10.87 12.29 4.01
N PHE A 157 -10.25 11.40 3.23
CA PHE A 157 -9.38 10.32 3.74
C PHE A 157 -7.90 10.69 3.76
N LEU A 158 -7.53 11.84 3.23
CA LEU A 158 -6.19 12.43 3.33
C LEU A 158 -6.30 13.86 3.86
N PRO A 159 -5.29 14.37 4.58
CA PRO A 159 -5.29 15.74 5.03
C PRO A 159 -5.31 16.71 3.83
N ASP A 160 -6.00 17.84 4.03
CA ASP A 160 -5.80 19.01 3.19
C ASP A 160 -4.36 19.46 3.38
N LYS A 161 -3.67 19.78 2.27
CA LYS A 161 -2.28 20.26 2.35
C LYS A 161 -2.23 21.42 3.35
N SER A 162 -1.50 21.26 4.46
CA SER A 162 -0.82 22.41 5.04
C SER A 162 0.22 22.84 4.01
N THR A 163 -0.06 23.92 3.30
CA THR A 163 0.96 24.61 2.52
C THR A 163 2.18 24.82 3.42
N PRO A 164 3.41 24.47 2.99
CA PRO A 164 4.61 24.90 3.71
C PRO A 164 4.70 26.42 3.77
#